data_AF-A0A7S1MS41-F1
#
_entry.id   AF-A0A7S1MS41-F1
#
_cell.length_a   1.000
_cell.length_b   1.000
_cell.length_c   1.000
_cell.angle_alpha   90.00
_cell.angle_beta   90.00
_cell.angle_gamma   90.00
#
_symmetry.space_group_name_H-M   'P 1'
#
loop_
_entity.id
_entity.type
_entity.pdbx_description
1 polymer ?
#
loop_
_entity_poly.entity_id
_entity_poly.type
_entity_poly.pdbx_seq_one_letter_code
_entity_poly.pdbx_strand_id
1 'polypeptide(L)'
;GVVGAVPGATVYADARRGVQVRMLDGAVHTGFARNLAVLGAQLIADKDLTTDVDVAEFFVAVGTEDFIRGRQCESGTSGGGGGGGVSTAHDGHYVLGYFARIKHQPGIALTTICTLPAARGLGVGSLLLGLA
;
A
#
# COMPACT_ATOMS: atom_id res chain seq x y z
N GLY A 1 19.62 -11.55 3.97
CA GLY A 1 18.98 -10.43 4.67
C GLY A 1 17.52 -10.44 4.31
N VAL A 2 16.63 -10.59 5.28
CA VAL A 2 15.19 -10.66 5.02
C VAL A 2 14.73 -9.28 4.58
N VAL A 3 14.31 -9.14 3.31
CA VAL A 3 13.63 -7.92 2.85
C VAL A 3 12.33 -7.85 3.65
N GLY A 4 12.32 -6.99 4.65
CA GLY A 4 11.39 -7.05 5.78
C GLY A 4 9.94 -6.80 5.37
N ALA A 5 9.04 -7.67 5.83
CA ALA A 5 7.61 -7.48 5.71
C ALA A 5 7.20 -6.08 6.21
N VAL A 6 6.23 -5.45 5.55
CA VAL A 6 5.59 -4.20 6.04
C VAL A 6 5.20 -4.38 7.50
N PRO A 7 5.51 -3.47 8.43
CA PRO A 7 5.26 -3.68 9.85
C PRO A 7 3.76 -3.60 10.24
N GLY A 8 3.45 -3.71 11.53
CA GLY A 8 2.08 -3.54 12.05
C GLY A 8 1.22 -4.81 12.09
N ALA A 9 -0.05 -4.68 12.43
CA ALA A 9 -1.01 -5.78 12.54
C ALA A 9 -1.83 -5.96 11.25
N THR A 10 -2.07 -7.20 10.82
CA THR A 10 -2.99 -7.46 9.71
C THR A 10 -4.42 -7.18 10.16
N VAL A 11 -5.11 -6.26 9.47
CA VAL A 11 -6.51 -5.90 9.74
C VAL A 11 -7.47 -6.39 8.65
N TYR A 12 -6.93 -6.74 7.49
CA TYR A 12 -7.67 -7.36 6.40
C TYR A 12 -6.75 -8.29 5.62
N ALA A 13 -7.25 -9.44 5.19
CA ALA A 13 -6.53 -10.35 4.30
C ALA A 13 -7.52 -11.06 3.38
N ASP A 14 -7.22 -11.05 2.09
CA ASP A 14 -7.89 -11.85 1.06
C ASP A 14 -6.84 -12.71 0.36
N ALA A 15 -6.74 -13.97 0.80
CA ALA A 15 -5.81 -14.93 0.25
C ALA A 15 -6.14 -15.32 -1.20
N ARG A 16 -7.41 -15.22 -1.63
CA ARG A 16 -7.81 -15.56 -3.00
C ARG A 16 -7.32 -14.51 -3.99
N ARG A 17 -7.37 -13.24 -3.57
CA ARG A 17 -6.87 -12.12 -4.36
C ARG A 17 -5.38 -11.89 -4.15
N GLY A 18 -4.78 -12.41 -3.07
CA GLY A 18 -3.37 -12.16 -2.75
C GLY A 18 -3.12 -10.73 -2.26
N VAL A 19 -4.09 -10.14 -1.55
CA VAL A 19 -3.99 -8.77 -1.00
C VAL A 19 -4.29 -8.77 0.50
N GLN A 20 -3.57 -7.98 1.28
CA GLN A 20 -3.80 -7.78 2.70
C GLN A 20 -3.61 -6.30 3.06
N VAL A 21 -4.22 -5.85 4.15
CA VAL A 21 -4.01 -4.51 4.71
C VAL A 21 -3.44 -4.63 6.10
N ARG A 22 -2.36 -3.89 6.34
CA ARG A 22 -1.69 -3.83 7.63
C ARG A 22 -1.89 -2.46 8.25
N MET A 23 -2.39 -2.45 9.47
CA MET A 23 -2.49 -1.25 10.30
C MET A 23 -1.19 -1.08 11.07
N LEU A 24 -0.57 0.09 10.95
CA LEU A 24 0.64 0.42 11.66
C LEU A 24 0.47 1.78 12.36
N ASP A 25 0.83 1.78 13.64
CA ASP A 25 0.91 2.98 14.47
C ASP A 25 2.20 3.74 14.11
N GLY A 26 2.08 5.01 13.69
CA GLY A 26 3.24 5.82 13.29
C GLY A 26 4.17 6.21 14.44
N ALA A 27 3.73 6.16 15.70
CA ALA A 27 4.57 6.34 16.88
C ALA A 27 5.41 5.09 17.17
N VAL A 28 4.90 3.89 16.85
CA VAL A 28 5.62 2.62 17.04
C VAL A 28 6.56 2.34 15.86
N HIS A 29 6.12 2.64 14.64
CA HIS A 29 6.84 2.34 13.39
C HIS A 29 7.29 3.61 12.66
N THR A 30 7.85 4.57 13.41
CA THR A 30 8.16 5.93 12.91
C THR A 30 9.02 5.96 11.66
N GLY A 31 10.05 5.13 11.56
CA GLY A 31 10.91 5.10 10.37
C GLY A 31 10.15 4.70 9.10
N PHE A 32 9.31 3.66 9.20
CA PHE A 32 8.49 3.21 8.08
C PHE A 32 7.40 4.24 7.74
N ALA A 33 6.72 4.77 8.75
CA ALA A 33 5.65 5.75 8.58
C ALA A 33 6.16 7.06 7.96
N ARG A 34 7.34 7.57 8.37
CA ARG A 34 7.97 8.75 7.74
C ARG A 34 8.30 8.50 6.28
N ASN A 35 8.91 7.36 5.95
CA ASN A 35 9.22 7.03 4.56
C ASN A 35 7.95 6.93 3.70
N LEU A 36 6.88 6.36 4.24
CA LEU A 36 5.59 6.27 3.57
C LEU A 36 4.92 7.65 3.40
N ALA A 37 5.03 8.52 4.39
CA ALA A 37 4.52 9.89 4.34
C ALA A 37 5.26 10.73 3.27
N VAL A 38 6.59 10.64 3.23
CA VAL A 38 7.44 11.28 2.20
C VAL A 38 7.09 10.75 0.81
N LEU A 39 6.93 9.43 0.66
CA LEU A 39 6.50 8.83 -0.61
C LEU A 39 5.13 9.36 -1.05
N GLY A 40 4.18 9.45 -0.12
CA GLY A 40 2.85 9.99 -0.41
C GLY A 40 2.87 11.47 -0.81
N ALA A 41 3.79 12.26 -0.26
CA ALA A 41 3.92 13.68 -0.61
C ALA A 41 4.40 13.89 -2.06
N GLN A 42 5.08 12.90 -2.65
CA GLN A 42 5.41 12.92 -4.08
C GLN A 42 4.20 12.67 -4.99
N LEU A 43 3.09 12.17 -4.43
CA LEU A 43 1.92 11.69 -5.18
C LEU A 43 0.64 12.50 -4.90
N ILE A 44 0.65 13.34 -3.87
CA ILE A 44 -0.51 14.09 -3.38
C ILE A 44 -0.04 15.53 -3.16
N ALA A 45 -0.55 16.45 -3.97
CA ALA A 45 -0.11 17.85 -3.97
C ALA A 45 -0.36 18.55 -2.62
N ASP A 46 -1.51 18.30 -2.00
CA ASP A 46 -1.96 18.99 -0.79
C ASP A 46 -1.70 18.17 0.50
N LYS A 47 -0.62 17.37 0.52
CA LYS A 47 -0.30 16.54 1.68
C LYS A 47 0.63 17.27 2.66
N ASP A 48 0.06 17.71 3.78
CA ASP A 48 0.82 18.40 4.84
C ASP A 48 1.55 17.45 5.79
N LEU A 49 1.02 16.24 6.00
CA LEU A 49 1.58 15.29 6.97
C LEU A 49 2.80 14.54 6.40
N THR A 50 4.00 15.09 6.61
CA THR A 50 5.27 14.51 6.12
C THR A 50 6.18 13.99 7.24
N THR A 51 6.25 14.68 8.39
CA THR A 51 7.19 14.37 9.48
C THR A 51 6.55 13.95 10.80
N ASP A 52 5.39 14.51 11.14
CA ASP A 52 4.66 14.26 12.40
C ASP A 52 3.80 13.00 12.28
N VAL A 53 4.43 11.88 12.03
CA VAL A 53 3.73 10.61 11.76
C VAL A 53 3.24 9.92 13.03
N ASP A 54 3.72 10.33 14.20
CA ASP A 54 3.37 9.77 15.51
C ASP A 54 1.91 9.99 15.91
N VAL A 55 1.30 11.09 15.45
CA VAL A 55 -0.12 11.39 15.65
C VAL A 55 -1.05 10.57 14.73
N ALA A 56 -0.49 9.81 13.78
CA ALA A 56 -1.25 9.12 12.76
C ALA A 56 -1.18 7.58 12.87
N GLU A 57 -2.26 6.96 12.44
CA GLU A 57 -2.31 5.54 12.10
C GLU A 57 -2.34 5.42 10.58
N PHE A 58 -1.64 4.42 10.07
CA PHE A 58 -1.52 4.16 8.65
C PHE A 58 -2.08 2.76 8.36
N PHE A 59 -2.72 2.61 7.21
CA PHE A 59 -3.34 1.38 6.75
C PHE A 59 -2.78 1.07 5.37
N VAL A 60 -1.88 0.10 5.30
CA VAL A 60 -1.04 -0.15 4.12
C VAL A 60 -1.54 -1.39 3.41
N ALA A 61 -2.04 -1.21 2.19
CA ALA A 61 -2.35 -2.33 1.30
C ALA A 61 -1.06 -2.91 0.75
N VAL A 62 -0.92 -4.22 0.87
CA VAL A 62 0.20 -4.97 0.29
C VAL A 62 -0.34 -6.17 -0.50
N GLY A 63 0.28 -6.49 -1.62
CA GLY A 63 -0.16 -7.55 -2.51
C GLY A 63 0.98 -8.46 -2.94
N THR A 64 0.63 -9.67 -3.38
CA THR A 64 1.57 -10.59 -4.03
C THR A 64 1.91 -10.12 -5.45
N GLU A 65 2.94 -10.72 -6.03
CA GLU A 65 3.29 -10.51 -7.44
C GLU A 65 2.12 -10.86 -8.37
N ASP A 66 1.41 -11.94 -8.07
CA ASP A 66 0.24 -12.40 -8.84
C ASP A 66 -0.91 -11.37 -8.80
N PHE A 67 -1.13 -10.68 -7.69
CA PHE A 67 -2.14 -9.62 -7.62
C PHE A 67 -1.83 -8.47 -8.59
N ILE A 68 -0.54 -8.11 -8.71
CA ILE A 68 -0.09 -7.03 -9.60
C ILE A 68 -0.19 -7.48 -11.06
N ARG A 69 0.24 -8.70 -11.38
CA ARG A 69 0.28 -9.23 -12.75
C ARG A 69 -1.10 -9.63 -13.28
N GLY A 70 -1.92 -10.28 -12.46
CA GLY A 70 -3.18 -10.89 -12.86
C GLY A 70 -4.22 -9.93 -13.43
N ARG A 71 -4.14 -8.64 -13.09
CA ARG A 71 -5.05 -7.60 -13.62
C ARG A 71 -4.46 -6.73 -14.73
N GLN A 72 -3.14 -6.69 -14.89
CA GLN A 72 -2.51 -5.98 -16.01
C GLN A 72 -2.82 -6.68 -17.35
N CYS A 73 -3.05 -8.00 -17.33
CA CYS A 73 -3.46 -8.77 -18.51
C CYS A 73 -4.89 -8.49 -18.99
N GLU A 74 -5.77 -7.89 -18.19
CA GLU A 74 -7.16 -7.61 -18.60
C GLU A 74 -7.33 -6.26 -19.32
N SER A 75 -6.29 -5.42 -19.39
CA SER A 75 -6.37 -4.06 -19.96
C SER A 75 -5.45 -3.82 -21.17
N GLY A 76 -4.97 -4.88 -21.83
CA GLY A 76 -4.10 -4.74 -23.00
C GLY A 76 -4.37 -5.80 -24.05
N THR A 77 -4.80 -5.37 -25.23
CA THR A 77 -4.75 -6.12 -26.48
C THR A 77 -3.41 -6.82 -26.67
N SER A 78 -3.46 -8.05 -27.18
CA SER A 78 -2.37 -8.92 -27.61
C SER A 78 -1.09 -8.22 -28.10
N GLY A 79 0.05 -8.57 -27.51
CA GLY A 79 1.38 -8.29 -28.04
C GLY A 79 2.42 -9.17 -27.34
N GLY A 80 2.88 -10.22 -28.03
CA GLY A 80 3.83 -11.19 -27.49
C GLY A 80 5.23 -10.62 -27.26
N GLY A 81 6.01 -11.33 -26.45
CA GLY A 81 7.42 -11.06 -26.24
C GLY A 81 7.95 -11.77 -25.01
N GLY A 82 8.41 -13.01 -25.19
CA GLY A 82 9.11 -13.76 -24.15
C GLY A 82 10.39 -13.05 -23.75
N GLY A 83 10.53 -12.81 -22.45
CA GLY A 83 11.77 -12.42 -21.79
C GLY A 83 11.86 -13.18 -20.48
N GLY A 84 12.70 -14.21 -20.43
CA GLY A 84 13.05 -14.92 -19.20
C GLY A 84 13.75 -13.97 -18.24
N GLY A 85 12.99 -13.36 -17.33
CA GLY A 85 13.52 -12.65 -16.18
C GLY A 85 13.83 -13.67 -15.09
N VAL A 86 15.07 -13.66 -14.61
CA VAL A 86 15.53 -14.44 -13.46
C VAL A 86 14.52 -14.31 -12.32
N SER A 87 13.81 -15.39 -12.01
CA SER A 87 12.94 -15.50 -10.86
C SER A 87 13.81 -15.60 -9.61
N THR A 88 14.15 -14.46 -9.01
CA THR A 88 14.37 -14.43 -7.57
C THR A 88 12.99 -14.48 -6.95
N ALA A 89 12.52 -15.70 -6.63
CA ALA A 89 11.30 -15.92 -5.89
C ALA A 89 11.34 -15.11 -4.59
N HIS A 90 10.77 -13.92 -4.62
CA HIS A 90 10.55 -13.10 -3.46
C HIS A 90 9.21 -13.55 -2.88
N ASP A 91 9.20 -14.12 -1.68
CA ASP A 91 7.99 -14.28 -0.84
C ASP A 91 7.39 -12.90 -0.42
N GLY A 92 7.64 -11.87 -1.23
CA GLY A 92 7.55 -10.46 -0.87
C GLY A 92 6.20 -9.89 -1.22
N HIS A 93 5.48 -9.44 -0.20
CA HIS A 93 4.36 -8.54 -0.42
C HIS A 93 4.88 -7.16 -0.85
N TYR A 94 4.34 -6.63 -1.93
CA TYR A 94 4.61 -5.30 -2.44
C TYR A 94 3.64 -4.29 -1.85
N VAL A 95 4.12 -3.12 -1.45
CA VAL A 95 3.24 -2.00 -1.08
C VAL A 95 2.46 -1.55 -2.32
N LEU A 96 1.14 -1.47 -2.21
CA LEU A 96 0.25 -1.07 -3.30
C LEU A 96 -0.31 0.34 -3.10
N GLY A 97 -0.43 0.75 -1.84
CA GLY A 97 -1.02 2.02 -1.45
C GLY A 97 -1.26 2.04 0.05
N TYR A 98 -1.74 3.16 0.54
CA TYR A 98 -2.11 3.30 1.94
C TYR A 98 -3.17 4.37 2.14
N PHE A 99 -3.83 4.33 3.29
CA PHE A 99 -4.46 5.52 3.84
C PHE A 99 -3.93 5.82 5.24
N ALA A 100 -4.12 7.05 5.69
CA ALA A 100 -3.77 7.48 7.04
C ALA A 100 -4.95 8.22 7.68
N ARG A 101 -5.00 8.19 9.01
CA ARG A 101 -5.93 8.96 9.84
C ARG A 101 -5.25 9.46 11.11
N ILE A 102 -5.75 10.54 11.70
CA ILE A 102 -5.22 11.12 12.93
C ILE A 102 -5.90 10.47 14.14
N LYS A 103 -5.11 9.95 15.09
CA LYS A 103 -5.59 9.21 16.28
C LYS A 103 -6.58 10.02 17.12
N HIS A 104 -6.32 11.31 17.29
CA HIS A 104 -7.09 12.20 18.17
C HIS A 104 -8.27 12.90 17.46
N GLN A 105 -8.52 12.58 16.19
CA GLN A 105 -9.66 13.11 15.44
C GLN A 105 -10.50 11.94 14.88
N PRO A 106 -11.16 11.14 15.73
CA PRO A 106 -11.90 9.96 15.29
C PRO A 106 -13.10 10.30 14.39
N GLY A 107 -13.57 11.56 14.39
CA GLY A 107 -14.59 12.04 13.46
C GLY A 107 -14.10 12.23 12.02
N ILE A 108 -12.79 12.16 11.77
CA ILE A 108 -12.18 12.21 10.45
C ILE A 108 -11.60 10.83 10.15
N ALA A 109 -12.37 10.01 9.44
CA ALA A 109 -12.00 8.65 9.09
C ALA A 109 -10.75 8.57 8.18
N LEU A 110 -10.47 9.63 7.43
CA LEU A 110 -9.46 9.65 6.38
C LEU A 110 -8.77 11.03 6.30
N THR A 111 -7.45 11.08 6.45
CA THR A 111 -6.65 12.30 6.24
C THR A 111 -5.81 12.27 4.98
N THR A 112 -5.38 11.10 4.56
CA THR A 112 -4.67 10.91 3.30
C THR A 112 -5.01 9.54 2.74
N ILE A 113 -5.23 9.45 1.43
CA ILE A 113 -5.27 8.17 0.72
C ILE A 113 -4.38 8.24 -0.51
N CYS A 114 -3.60 7.19 -0.72
CA CYS A 114 -2.69 7.08 -1.85
C CYS A 114 -2.75 5.67 -2.42
N THR A 115 -2.96 5.58 -3.73
CA THR A 115 -2.68 4.36 -4.49
C THR A 115 -1.43 4.60 -5.32
N LEU A 116 -0.43 3.73 -5.18
CA LEU A 116 0.80 3.86 -5.95
C LEU A 116 0.51 3.71 -7.45
N PRO A 117 1.25 4.41 -8.33
CA PRO A 117 0.99 4.39 -9.76
C PRO A 117 0.86 2.99 -10.37
N ALA A 118 1.75 2.06 -9.99
CA ALA A 118 1.73 0.67 -10.47
C ALA A 118 0.50 -0.14 -10.05
N ALA A 119 -0.24 0.33 -9.04
CA ALA A 119 -1.44 -0.32 -8.50
C ALA A 119 -2.75 0.40 -8.86
N ARG A 120 -2.70 1.46 -9.68
CA ARG A 120 -3.90 2.15 -10.17
C ARG A 120 -4.69 1.22 -11.10
N GLY A 121 -6.02 1.29 -11.05
CA GLY A 121 -6.90 0.37 -11.79
C GLY A 121 -7.07 -1.02 -11.16
N LEU A 122 -6.26 -1.38 -10.16
CA LEU A 122 -6.35 -2.69 -9.48
C LEU A 122 -7.43 -2.74 -8.37
N GLY A 123 -8.22 -1.67 -8.21
CA GLY A 123 -9.25 -1.58 -7.17
C GLY A 123 -8.69 -1.38 -5.75
N VAL A 124 -7.39 -1.10 -5.60
CA VAL A 124 -6.73 -0.86 -4.31
C VAL A 124 -7.29 0.38 -3.62
N GLY A 125 -7.51 1.47 -4.36
CA GLY A 125 -8.13 2.68 -3.82
C GLY A 125 -9.52 2.41 -3.25
N SER A 126 -10.36 1.64 -3.97
CA SER A 126 -11.69 1.25 -3.50
C SER A 126 -11.64 0.34 -2.27
N LEU A 127 -10.69 -0.60 -2.23
CA LEU A 127 -10.46 -1.44 -1.06
C LEU A 127 -10.09 -0.60 0.17
N LEU A 128 -9.13 0.31 0.03
CA LEU A 128 -8.69 1.20 1.11
C LEU A 128 -9.83 2.12 1.57
N LEU A 129 -10.62 2.67 0.64
CA LEU A 129 -11.76 3.53 0.98
C LEU A 129 -12.88 2.77 1.70
N GLY A 130 -13.13 1.51 1.34
CA GLY A 130 -14.14 0.69 2.02
C GLY A 130 -13.74 0.23 3.43
N LEU A 131 -12.45 0.35 3.78
CA LEU A 131 -11.91 0.02 5.10
C LEU A 131 -11.75 1.25 6.02
N ALA A 132 -11.80 2.46 5.45
CA ALA A 132 -11.70 3.72 6.19
C ALA A 132 -13.04 4.07 6.86
#